data_AF-A0A655ASZ1-F1
#
_entry.id   AF-A0A655ASZ1-F1
#
_cell.length_a   1.000
_cell.length_b   1.000
_cell.length_c   1.000
_cell.angle_alpha   90.00
_cell.angle_beta   90.00
_cell.angle_gamma   90.00
#
_symmetry.space_group_name_H-M   'P 1'
#
loop_
_entity.id
_entity.type
_entity.pdbx_description
1 polymer ?
#
loop_
_entity_poly.entity_id
_entity_poly.type
_entity_poly.pdbx_seq_one_letter_code
_entity_poly.pdbx_strand_id
1 'polypeptide(L)'
;MSAFTPEATAEADGNLASYAINRSLLLDGLRRIGIDRLAPTDGAFYVYADVSDFTSDSLAFCSKLLADTGVAIAPGIDFDTARGGSFVRISFAGPSGDIEEALRRIGSWLPSQ
;
A
#
# COMPACT_ATOMS: atom_id res chain seq x y z
N MET A 1 -24.94 -21.39 12.02
CA MET A 1 -23.97 -20.37 12.46
C MET A 1 -22.57 -20.90 12.15
N SER A 2 -22.13 -20.75 10.90
CA SER A 2 -20.88 -21.35 10.36
C SER A 2 -19.68 -20.40 10.36
N ALA A 3 -19.87 -19.14 10.76
CA ALA A 3 -18.83 -18.10 10.69
C ALA A 3 -17.77 -18.20 11.81
N PHE A 4 -17.99 -19.02 12.84
CA PHE A 4 -17.11 -19.10 14.03
C PHE A 4 -16.72 -20.54 14.34
N THR A 5 -16.56 -21.39 13.32
CA THR A 5 -16.01 -22.75 13.53
C THR A 5 -14.49 -22.68 13.69
N PRO A 6 -13.86 -23.68 14.35
CA PRO A 6 -12.40 -23.74 14.43
C PRO A 6 -11.70 -23.67 13.07
N GLU A 7 -12.30 -24.27 12.03
CA GLU A 7 -11.78 -24.25 10.67
C GLU A 7 -11.83 -22.84 10.06
N ALA A 8 -12.95 -22.12 10.24
CA ALA A 8 -13.09 -20.75 9.77
C ALA A 8 -12.11 -19.79 10.48
N THR A 9 -11.86 -20.00 11.78
CA THR A 9 -10.85 -19.25 12.53
C THR A 9 -9.44 -19.56 12.02
N ALA A 10 -9.10 -20.83 11.80
CA ALA A 10 -7.79 -21.22 11.29
C ALA A 10 -7.51 -20.65 9.89
N GLU A 11 -8.52 -20.61 9.02
CA GLU A 11 -8.41 -19.98 7.69
C GLU A 11 -8.18 -18.46 7.80
N ALA A 12 -8.94 -17.78 8.67
CA ALA A 12 -8.78 -16.35 8.91
C ALA A 12 -7.38 -16.00 9.46
N ASP A 13 -6.87 -16.79 10.41
CA ASP A 13 -5.52 -16.61 10.96
C ASP A 13 -4.44 -16.88 9.90
N GLY A 14 -4.67 -17.84 8.99
CA GLY A 14 -3.82 -18.07 7.83
C GLY A 14 -3.72 -16.86 6.90
N ASN A 15 -4.85 -16.20 6.62
CA ASN A 15 -4.87 -14.96 5.85
C ASN A 15 -4.12 -13.84 6.57
N LEU A 16 -4.32 -13.68 7.88
CA LEU A 16 -3.61 -12.69 8.68
C LEU A 16 -2.09 -12.92 8.68
N ALA A 17 -1.64 -14.17 8.74
CA ALA A 17 -0.23 -14.52 8.64
C ALA A 17 0.36 -14.12 7.26
N SER A 18 -0.38 -14.31 6.18
CA SER A 18 0.02 -13.84 4.84
C SER A 18 0.13 -12.31 4.79
N TYR A 19 -0.82 -11.59 5.38
CA TYR A 19 -0.78 -10.12 5.44
C TYR A 19 0.39 -9.59 6.27
N ALA A 20 0.80 -10.28 7.34
CA ALA A 20 1.97 -9.91 8.13
C ALA A 20 3.28 -9.97 7.32
N ILE A 21 3.41 -10.97 6.44
CA ILE A 21 4.55 -11.09 5.50
C ILE A 21 4.52 -9.91 4.51
N ASN A 22 3.38 -9.67 3.87
CA ASN A 22 3.22 -8.59 2.90
C ASN A 22 3.46 -7.21 3.51
N ARG A 23 3.00 -6.99 4.75
CA ARG A 23 3.24 -5.75 5.50
C ARG A 23 4.73 -5.49 5.66
N SER A 24 5.49 -6.52 6.04
CA SER A 24 6.94 -6.39 6.24
C SER A 24 7.65 -6.07 4.92
N LEU A 25 7.31 -6.79 3.84
CA LEU A 25 7.83 -6.53 2.50
C LEU A 25 7.55 -5.11 2.02
N LEU A 26 6.30 -4.65 2.19
CA LEU A 26 5.86 -3.33 1.75
C LEU A 26 6.54 -2.20 2.54
N LEU A 27 6.57 -2.27 3.88
CA LEU A 27 7.19 -1.24 4.72
C LEU A 27 8.68 -1.09 4.42
N ASP A 28 9.41 -2.21 4.34
CA ASP A 28 10.85 -2.17 4.07
C ASP A 28 11.13 -1.76 2.62
N GLY A 29 10.28 -2.16 1.68
CA GLY A 29 10.35 -1.74 0.29
C GLY A 29 10.14 -0.24 0.10
N LEU A 30 9.09 0.33 0.70
CA LEU A 30 8.78 1.76 0.62
C LEU A 30 9.94 2.61 1.17
N ARG A 31 10.50 2.22 2.32
CA ARG A 31 11.68 2.89 2.90
C ARG A 31 12.88 2.89 1.94
N ARG A 32 13.14 1.78 1.24
CA ARG A 32 14.23 1.70 0.24
C ARG A 32 13.99 2.59 -0.97
N ILE A 33 12.74 2.84 -1.32
CA ILE A 33 12.34 3.68 -2.46
C ILE A 33 12.29 5.16 -2.08
N GLY A 34 12.42 5.50 -0.79
CA GLY A 34 12.45 6.87 -0.28
C GLY A 34 11.10 7.35 0.30
N ILE A 35 10.13 6.45 0.48
CA ILE A 35 8.85 6.75 1.14
C ILE A 35 8.92 6.19 2.57
N ASP A 36 9.39 7.00 3.51
CA ASP A 36 9.62 6.58 4.91
C ASP A 36 8.63 7.19 5.92
N ARG A 37 7.96 8.29 5.55
CA ARG A 37 6.90 8.93 6.35
C ARG A 37 5.59 8.18 6.21
N LEU A 38 5.41 7.19 7.07
CA LEU A 38 4.25 6.30 7.07
C LEU A 38 3.49 6.41 8.40
N ALA A 39 2.15 6.35 8.33
CA ALA A 39 1.35 6.19 9.55
C ALA A 39 1.62 4.81 10.19
N PRO A 40 1.51 4.67 11.53
CA PRO A 40 1.63 3.38 12.20
C PRO A 40 0.65 2.35 11.62
N THR A 41 1.19 1.19 11.23
CA THR A 41 0.42 0.10 10.62
C THR A 41 0.13 -0.98 11.66
N ASP A 42 -0.64 -0.64 12.67
CA ASP A 42 -0.89 -1.51 13.83
C ASP A 42 -1.99 -2.57 13.58
N GLY A 43 -2.70 -2.46 12.46
CA GLY A 43 -3.76 -3.37 12.05
C GLY A 43 -4.28 -3.09 10.64
N ALA A 44 -5.40 -3.72 10.29
CA ALA A 44 -5.94 -3.75 8.93
C ALA A 44 -4.90 -4.28 7.91
N PHE A 45 -5.05 -3.88 6.64
CA PHE A 45 -4.19 -4.32 5.55
C PHE A 45 -3.80 -3.15 4.63
N TYR A 46 -3.60 -1.97 5.22
CA TYR A 46 -3.25 -0.74 4.50
C TYR A 46 -2.01 -0.05 5.06
N VAL A 47 -1.17 0.48 4.18
CA VAL A 47 -0.16 1.49 4.50
C VAL A 47 -0.68 2.85 4.05
N TYR A 48 -0.65 3.83 4.94
CA TYR A 48 -0.93 5.23 4.60
C TYR A 48 0.40 5.98 4.56
N ALA A 49 0.77 6.42 3.36
CA ALA A 49 2.08 6.99 3.06
C ALA A 49 1.96 8.46 2.70
N ASP A 50 2.82 9.28 3.31
CA ASP A 50 3.04 10.66 2.88
C ASP A 50 3.96 10.64 1.65
N VAL A 51 3.47 11.22 0.56
CA VAL A 51 4.17 11.34 -0.72
C VAL A 51 4.36 12.80 -1.13
N SER A 52 4.25 13.74 -0.18
CA SER A 52 4.37 15.18 -0.46
C SER A 52 5.70 15.59 -1.10
N ASP A 53 6.75 14.79 -0.91
CA ASP A 53 8.07 15.03 -1.50
C ASP A 53 8.10 14.71 -3.00
N PHE A 54 7.18 13.88 -3.48
CA PHE A 54 7.12 13.41 -4.86
C PHE A 54 5.97 14.04 -5.65
N THR A 55 4.96 14.60 -4.97
CA THR A 55 3.81 15.23 -5.62
C THR A 55 3.11 16.22 -4.68
N SER A 56 2.48 17.23 -5.27
CA SER A 56 1.51 18.11 -4.59
C SER A 56 0.05 17.65 -4.78
N ASP A 57 -0.19 16.69 -5.67
CA ASP A 57 -1.51 16.13 -5.99
C ASP A 57 -1.45 14.59 -6.05
N SER A 58 -1.93 13.94 -5.00
CA SER A 58 -1.99 12.48 -4.91
C SER A 58 -2.91 11.85 -5.97
N LEU A 59 -3.96 12.54 -6.43
CA LEU A 59 -4.87 12.00 -7.44
C LEU A 59 -4.18 11.89 -8.81
N ALA A 60 -3.45 12.93 -9.20
CA ALA A 60 -2.65 12.92 -10.42
C ALA A 60 -1.51 11.89 -10.34
N PHE A 61 -0.86 11.78 -9.17
CA PHE A 61 0.21 10.80 -8.93
C PHE A 61 -0.29 9.36 -9.10
N CYS A 62 -1.40 9.00 -8.45
CA CYS A 62 -2.00 7.66 -8.57
C CYS A 62 -2.41 7.35 -10.02
N SER A 63 -3.01 8.31 -10.72
CA SER A 63 -3.41 8.16 -12.12
C SER A 63 -2.20 7.91 -13.04
N LYS A 64 -1.12 8.67 -12.83
CA LYS A 64 0.11 8.55 -13.63
C LYS A 64 0.85 7.24 -13.35
N LEU A 65 0.96 6.85 -12.08
CA LEU A 65 1.55 5.56 -11.71
C LEU A 65 0.80 4.40 -12.37
N LEU A 66 -0.53 4.43 -12.36
CA LEU A 66 -1.36 3.41 -13.00
C LEU A 66 -1.13 3.37 -14.51
N ALA A 67 -1.12 4.53 -15.17
CA ALA A 67 -0.91 4.62 -16.62
C ALA A 67 0.49 4.13 -17.03
N ASP A 68 1.53 4.49 -16.28
CA ASP A 68 2.92 4.24 -16.65
C ASP A 68 3.38 2.82 -16.25
N THR A 69 2.86 2.27 -15.14
CA THR A 69 3.38 1.02 -14.55
C THR A 69 2.33 -0.08 -14.39
N GLY A 70 1.05 0.25 -14.49
CA GLY A 70 -0.06 -0.65 -14.17
C GLY A 70 -0.27 -0.88 -12.67
N VAL A 71 0.48 -0.20 -11.78
CA VAL A 71 0.29 -0.32 -10.33
C VAL A 71 -0.84 0.60 -9.89
N ALA A 72 -1.89 0.02 -9.31
CA ALA A 72 -3.03 0.75 -8.77
C ALA A 72 -2.88 0.98 -7.26
N ILE A 73 -2.95 2.26 -6.85
CA ILE A 73 -2.99 2.69 -5.45
C ILE A 73 -4.12 3.71 -5.26
N ALA A 74 -4.60 3.88 -4.03
CA ALA A 74 -5.70 4.80 -3.76
C ALA A 74 -5.17 6.19 -3.34
N PRO A 75 -5.70 7.29 -3.89
CA PRO A 75 -5.31 8.64 -3.48
C PRO A 75 -5.84 8.96 -2.07
N GLY A 76 -5.10 9.79 -1.33
CA GLY A 76 -5.48 10.22 0.02
C GLY A 76 -6.73 11.11 0.05
N ILE A 77 -7.06 11.77 -1.08
CA ILE A 77 -8.20 12.70 -1.18
C ILE A 77 -9.56 12.03 -0.89
N ASP A 78 -9.67 10.71 -1.12
CA ASP A 78 -10.86 9.93 -0.79
C ASP A 78 -11.08 9.81 0.73
N PHE A 79 -10.04 10.05 1.53
CA PHE A 79 -10.03 9.87 3.00
C PHE A 79 -9.89 11.19 3.77
N ASP A 80 -9.21 12.19 3.21
CA ASP A 80 -9.09 13.54 3.79
C ASP A 80 -9.19 14.58 2.66
N THR A 81 -10.31 15.29 2.56
CA THR A 81 -10.54 16.29 1.50
C THR A 81 -9.67 17.54 1.64
N ALA A 82 -9.07 17.78 2.81
CA ALA A 82 -8.28 18.98 3.07
C ALA A 82 -6.77 18.74 2.90
N ARG A 83 -6.28 17.55 3.30
CA ARG A 83 -4.83 17.22 3.30
C ARG A 83 -4.49 15.98 2.49
N GLY A 84 -5.48 15.25 1.97
CA GLY A 84 -5.28 14.00 1.25
C GLY A 84 -4.47 14.13 -0.05
N GLY A 85 -4.26 15.35 -0.56
CA GLY A 85 -3.37 15.63 -1.68
C GLY A 85 -1.91 15.20 -1.44
N SER A 86 -1.49 15.12 -0.18
CA SER A 86 -0.13 14.71 0.21
C SER A 86 0.01 13.21 0.49
N PHE A 87 -1.08 12.43 0.43
CA PHE A 87 -1.07 11.05 0.90
C PHE A 87 -1.58 10.06 -0.14
N VAL A 88 -1.14 8.81 0.00
CA VAL A 88 -1.68 7.65 -0.73
C VAL A 88 -1.91 6.48 0.22
N ARG A 89 -2.86 5.61 -0.14
CA ARG A 89 -3.17 4.37 0.57
C ARG A 89 -2.83 3.17 -0.31
N ILE A 90 -2.00 2.28 0.22
CA ILE A 90 -1.55 1.06 -0.45
C ILE A 90 -2.14 -0.15 0.29
N SER A 91 -2.82 -1.03 -0.42
CA SER A 91 -3.36 -2.28 0.12
C SER A 91 -2.35 -3.41 -0.01
N PHE A 92 -2.20 -4.23 1.02
CA PHE A 92 -1.32 -5.40 1.01
C PHE A 92 -2.04 -6.72 1.25
N ALA A 93 -3.36 -6.76 1.00
CA ALA A 93 -4.19 -7.96 1.11
C ALA A 93 -4.10 -8.91 -0.11
N GLY A 94 -3.31 -8.57 -1.13
CA GLY A 94 -3.07 -9.41 -2.30
C GLY A 94 -1.98 -10.47 -2.09
N PRO A 95 -1.56 -11.18 -3.15
CA PRO A 95 -0.44 -12.11 -3.07
C PRO A 95 0.89 -11.35 -2.88
N SER A 96 1.86 -11.97 -2.20
CA SER A 96 3.17 -11.35 -1.95
C SER A 96 3.92 -10.99 -3.23
N GLY A 97 3.76 -11.79 -4.30
CA GLY A 97 4.36 -11.52 -5.61
C GLY A 97 3.90 -10.20 -6.22
N ASP A 98 2.64 -9.79 -6.00
CA ASP A 98 2.15 -8.49 -6.46
C ASP A 98 2.80 -7.34 -5.68
N ILE A 99 3.08 -7.54 -4.38
CA ILE A 99 3.76 -6.55 -3.54
C ILE A 99 5.21 -6.35 -3.99
N GLU A 100 5.93 -7.44 -4.21
CA GLU A 100 7.31 -7.42 -4.69
C GLU A 100 7.42 -6.74 -6.07
N GLU A 101 6.52 -7.11 -6.98
CA GLU A 101 6.48 -6.55 -8.34
C GLU A 101 6.08 -5.08 -8.33
N ALA A 102 5.09 -4.68 -7.51
CA ALA A 102 4.69 -3.29 -7.37
C ALA A 102 5.85 -2.43 -6.83
N LEU A 103 6.56 -2.89 -5.80
CA LEU A 103 7.74 -2.22 -5.26
C LEU A 103 8.83 -2.05 -6.32
N ARG A 104 9.09 -3.09 -7.12
CA ARG A 104 10.07 -3.03 -8.21
C ARG A 104 9.71 -1.99 -9.27
N ARG A 105 8.43 -1.95 -9.67
CA ARG A 105 7.92 -0.98 -10.66
C ARG A 105 7.97 0.45 -10.13
N ILE A 106 7.46 0.68 -8.92
CA ILE A 106 7.47 2.01 -8.28
C ILE A 106 8.92 2.49 -8.12
N GLY A 107 9.82 1.63 -7.61
CA GLY A 107 11.22 2.00 -7.40
C GLY A 107 11.97 2.36 -8.69
N SER A 108 11.55 1.83 -9.84
CA SER A 108 12.13 2.19 -11.14
C SER A 108 11.52 3.46 -11.73
N TRP A 109 10.23 3.71 -11.44
CA TRP A 109 9.48 4.84 -11.99
C TRP A 109 9.71 6.13 -11.19
N LEU A 110 9.73 6.06 -9.86
CA LEU A 110 9.75 7.22 -8.96
C LEU A 110 10.95 8.17 -9.16
N PRO A 111 12.19 7.69 -9.41
CA PRO A 111 13.33 8.60 -9.64
C PRO A 111 13.25 9.43 -10.93
N SER A 112 12.32 9.11 -11.82
CA SER A 112 12.13 9.79 -13.11
C SER A 112 10.97 10.80 -13.11
N GLN A 113 10.39 11.06 -11.93
CA GLN A 113 9.24 11.95 -11.74
C GLN A 113 9.66 13.34 -11.28
#